data_AF-L1P6U2-F1
#
_entry.id   AF-L1P6U2-F1
#
_cell.length_a   1.000
_cell.length_b   1.000
_cell.length_c   1.000
_cell.angle_alpha   90.00
_cell.angle_beta   90.00
_cell.angle_gamma   90.00
#
_symmetry.space_group_name_H-M   'P 1'
#
loop_
_entity.id
_entity.type
_entity.pdbx_description
1 polymer ?
#
loop_
_entity_poly.entity_id
_entity_poly.type
_entity_poly.pdbx_seq_one_letter_code
_entity_poly.pdbx_strand_id
1 'polypeptide(L)'
;MKRIYYILKISLFLLFVTITLNSCSKDKDPENPIITDPTEFAWSKLEVRFTKGHSHGYFHGNPDYPVKYLKTVQRFYFNNINGVPTPATDNPTAIRWEGTDVVADNHHDEDEDEDALHNHQHNAGVSLYGIELIFYDKDGKRVNAQLSTGDAPNHYQFFFIANNFAAVASNTTVPTQAEALDYKYRDTNPEELYIKGGGFDKNPNAPKGELRKEQIGLKGFFEVKRTYINFDLQIVLGVFATKPANLAYNTVPANKVLDIKIPIHIYTDLLREDKTVEDAMREFGVSKAEIKKDQDDIIASDLSPESSGTFL
;
A
#
# COMPACT_ATOMS: atom_id res chain seq x y z
N MET A 1 -56.66 42.77 -50.73
CA MET A 1 -56.69 41.41 -50.16
C MET A 1 -55.28 41.04 -49.74
N LYS A 2 -55.09 40.67 -48.46
CA LYS A 2 -54.02 39.82 -47.88
C LYS A 2 -52.55 40.16 -48.24
N ARG A 3 -51.56 40.26 -47.35
CA ARG A 3 -51.38 40.28 -45.88
C ARG A 3 -49.83 40.26 -45.72
N ILE A 4 -49.27 41.16 -44.92
CA ILE A 4 -48.20 40.86 -43.93
C ILE A 4 -46.76 40.57 -44.45
N TYR A 5 -45.91 41.61 -44.36
CA TYR A 5 -44.67 41.69 -43.55
C TYR A 5 -43.64 40.53 -43.48
N TYR A 6 -42.35 40.95 -43.55
CA TYR A 6 -41.19 40.42 -42.81
C TYR A 6 -40.62 39.06 -43.34
N ILE A 7 -39.32 38.75 -43.47
CA ILE A 7 -38.05 39.13 -42.79
C ILE A 7 -36.87 38.74 -43.71
N LEU A 8 -35.74 39.44 -43.58
CA LEU A 8 -34.37 39.00 -43.88
C LEU A 8 -34.17 37.47 -43.89
N LYS A 9 -33.41 36.96 -44.87
CA LYS A 9 -32.36 35.92 -44.72
C LYS A 9 -31.86 35.47 -46.10
N ILE A 10 -30.90 36.20 -46.67
CA ILE A 10 -29.96 35.59 -47.61
C ILE A 10 -28.70 35.30 -46.82
N SER A 11 -28.57 34.02 -46.49
CA SER A 11 -27.40 33.40 -45.88
C SER A 11 -26.19 33.58 -46.79
N LEU A 12 -25.13 34.21 -46.28
CA LEU A 12 -23.77 33.93 -46.74
C LEU A 12 -22.85 33.91 -45.53
N PHE A 13 -22.85 32.76 -44.88
CA PHE A 13 -21.93 32.41 -43.82
C PHE A 13 -20.63 31.95 -44.48
N LEU A 14 -19.63 32.83 -44.53
CA LEU A 14 -18.25 32.48 -44.83
C LEU A 14 -17.69 31.75 -43.60
N LEU A 15 -17.83 30.43 -43.59
CA LEU A 15 -17.16 29.57 -42.62
C LEU A 15 -15.73 29.33 -43.10
N PHE A 16 -14.76 29.88 -42.36
CA PHE A 16 -13.37 29.44 -42.40
C PHE A 16 -13.31 27.94 -42.06
N VAL A 17 -13.00 27.11 -43.06
CA VAL A 17 -12.62 25.72 -42.84
C VAL A 17 -11.17 25.72 -42.37
N THR A 18 -10.97 25.71 -41.05
CA THR A 18 -9.68 25.31 -40.47
C THR A 18 -9.53 23.81 -40.68
N ILE A 19 -8.66 23.42 -41.60
CA ILE A 19 -8.19 22.05 -41.76
C ILE A 19 -7.31 21.76 -40.55
N THR A 20 -7.89 21.22 -39.47
CA THR A 20 -7.11 20.55 -38.44
C THR A 20 -6.75 19.16 -38.97
N LEU A 21 -5.46 19.00 -39.30
CA LEU A 21 -4.86 17.70 -39.58
C LEU A 21 -5.01 16.82 -38.33
N ASN A 22 -6.05 15.98 -38.30
CA ASN A 22 -6.11 14.84 -37.39
C ASN A 22 -5.05 13.84 -37.86
N SER A 23 -3.87 13.91 -37.26
CA SER A 23 -2.90 12.83 -37.27
C SER A 23 -3.59 11.58 -36.74
N CYS A 24 -3.57 10.50 -37.52
CA CYS A 24 -4.06 9.18 -37.14
C CYS A 24 -3.55 8.77 -35.76
N SER A 25 -4.39 8.88 -34.72
CA SER A 25 -4.21 8.10 -33.50
C SER A 25 -4.79 6.72 -33.78
N LYS A 26 -3.94 5.69 -33.64
CA LYS A 26 -4.36 4.29 -33.62
C LYS A 26 -5.61 4.12 -32.75
N ASP A 27 -6.53 3.29 -33.23
CA ASP A 27 -7.79 2.96 -32.57
C ASP A 27 -7.58 2.68 -31.09
N LYS A 28 -8.32 3.39 -30.23
CA LYS A 28 -8.40 3.13 -28.80
C LYS A 28 -9.18 1.82 -28.63
N ASP A 29 -8.60 0.83 -27.99
CA ASP A 29 -9.31 -0.38 -27.58
C ASP A 29 -10.45 0.00 -26.63
N PRO A 30 -11.73 -0.21 -27.01
CA PRO A 30 -12.87 0.21 -26.19
C PRO A 30 -12.98 -0.58 -24.87
N GLU A 31 -12.27 -1.69 -24.70
CA GLU A 31 -12.28 -2.47 -23.45
C GLU A 31 -11.20 -2.06 -22.45
N ASN A 32 -10.15 -1.35 -22.86
CA ASN A 32 -9.07 -0.90 -21.98
C ASN A 32 -8.44 0.43 -22.44
N PRO A 33 -9.10 1.58 -22.21
CA PRO A 33 -8.49 2.87 -22.49
C PRO A 33 -7.31 3.10 -21.54
N ILE A 34 -6.12 3.36 -22.11
CA ILE A 34 -5.00 3.95 -21.36
C ILE A 34 -5.51 5.27 -20.79
N ILE A 35 -5.50 5.43 -19.46
CA ILE A 35 -5.81 6.68 -18.78
C ILE A 35 -4.74 7.69 -19.21
N THR A 36 -5.11 8.60 -20.10
CA THR A 36 -4.19 9.61 -20.66
C THR A 36 -4.30 10.95 -19.93
N ASP A 37 -5.36 11.12 -19.16
CA ASP A 37 -5.59 12.27 -18.28
C ASP A 37 -5.69 11.77 -16.82
N PRO A 38 -4.92 12.33 -15.86
CA PRO A 38 -5.06 12.04 -14.42
C PRO A 38 -6.49 12.17 -13.88
N THR A 39 -7.37 12.90 -14.57
CA THR A 39 -8.81 13.03 -14.25
C THR A 39 -9.65 11.82 -14.67
N GLU A 40 -9.10 10.89 -15.47
CA GLU A 40 -9.78 9.66 -15.91
C GLU A 40 -9.71 8.53 -14.87
N PHE A 41 -8.78 8.59 -13.88
CA PHE A 41 -8.81 7.64 -12.75
C PHE A 41 -9.93 8.02 -11.77
N ALA A 42 -11.10 7.43 -11.97
CA ALA A 42 -12.29 7.76 -11.20
C ALA A 42 -12.38 6.93 -9.92
N TRP A 43 -12.31 7.60 -8.77
CA TRP A 43 -12.50 7.01 -7.43
C TRP A 43 -13.11 8.04 -6.48
N SER A 44 -13.80 7.57 -5.44
CA SER A 44 -14.43 8.39 -4.39
C SER A 44 -13.76 8.20 -3.03
N LYS A 45 -13.30 6.98 -2.73
CA LYS A 45 -12.68 6.61 -1.46
C LYS A 45 -11.51 5.66 -1.69
N LEU A 46 -10.44 5.86 -0.93
CA LEU A 46 -9.29 4.98 -0.86
C LEU A 46 -9.19 4.43 0.56
N GLU A 47 -9.13 3.11 0.68
CA GLU A 47 -8.65 2.40 1.88
C GLU A 47 -7.19 2.01 1.66
N VAL A 48 -6.32 2.51 2.52
CA VAL A 48 -4.97 1.98 2.69
C VAL A 48 -5.01 1.04 3.89
N ARG A 49 -4.92 -0.26 3.62
CA ARG A 49 -4.93 -1.30 4.64
C ARG A 49 -3.51 -1.77 4.92
N PHE A 50 -3.15 -1.79 6.19
CA PHE A 50 -1.91 -2.35 6.69
C PHE A 50 -2.20 -3.58 7.52
N THR A 51 -1.48 -4.67 7.27
CA THR A 51 -1.63 -5.93 7.98
C THR A 51 -0.26 -6.34 8.52
N LYS A 52 -0.11 -6.41 9.84
CA LYS A 52 1.05 -7.04 10.48
C LYS A 52 1.12 -8.50 10.05
N GLY A 53 2.30 -9.01 9.79
CA GLY A 53 2.49 -10.41 9.43
C GLY A 53 3.94 -10.86 9.60
N HIS A 54 4.22 -12.05 9.08
CA HIS A 54 5.54 -12.68 9.08
C HIS A 54 5.77 -13.40 7.74
N SER A 55 6.97 -13.95 7.49
CA SER A 55 7.25 -14.63 6.22
C SER A 55 7.98 -15.97 6.38
N HIS A 56 7.51 -16.98 5.65
CA HIS A 56 8.17 -18.26 5.40
C HIS A 56 8.44 -18.46 3.90
N GLY A 57 8.96 -17.44 3.22
CA GLY A 57 9.18 -17.40 1.76
C GLY A 57 8.11 -16.63 0.96
N TYR A 58 6.97 -16.36 1.58
CA TYR A 58 5.95 -15.38 1.17
C TYR A 58 5.40 -14.70 2.44
N PHE A 59 4.83 -13.52 2.31
CA PHE A 59 4.22 -12.80 3.43
C PHE A 59 2.89 -13.44 3.79
N HIS A 60 2.73 -13.71 5.08
CA HIS A 60 1.49 -14.15 5.68
C HIS A 60 1.02 -13.10 6.70
N GLY A 61 -0.16 -12.53 6.45
CA GLY A 61 -0.74 -11.57 7.39
C GLY A 61 -1.25 -12.25 8.65
N ASN A 62 -1.34 -11.52 9.75
CA ASN A 62 -2.06 -11.96 10.94
C ASN A 62 -3.57 -11.71 10.74
N PRO A 63 -4.45 -12.43 11.44
CA PRO A 63 -5.89 -12.16 11.40
C PRO A 63 -6.21 -10.83 12.10
N ASP A 64 -7.37 -10.23 11.79
CA ASP A 64 -7.86 -8.99 12.40
C ASP A 64 -8.49 -9.30 13.77
N TYR A 65 -7.69 -9.24 14.84
CA TYR A 65 -8.18 -9.50 16.19
C TYR A 65 -9.08 -8.36 16.69
N PRO A 66 -10.19 -8.65 17.40
CA PRO A 66 -11.14 -7.64 17.88
C PRO A 66 -10.64 -6.90 19.13
N VAL A 67 -9.45 -6.29 19.04
CA VAL A 67 -8.78 -5.57 20.12
C VAL A 67 -8.78 -4.05 19.88
N LYS A 68 -8.57 -3.28 20.95
CA LYS A 68 -8.73 -1.83 20.89
C LYS A 68 -7.49 -1.11 20.37
N TYR A 69 -6.31 -1.52 20.82
CA TYR A 69 -5.03 -0.83 20.61
C TYR A 69 -4.03 -1.67 19.81
N LEU A 70 -3.80 -2.94 20.18
CA LEU A 70 -2.80 -3.83 19.56
C LEU A 70 -3.28 -4.43 18.23
N LYS A 71 -3.75 -3.56 17.32
CA LYS A 71 -4.36 -3.95 16.05
C LYS A 71 -3.33 -4.52 15.08
N THR A 72 -3.57 -5.76 14.66
CA THR A 72 -2.84 -6.42 13.57
C THR A 72 -3.26 -5.93 12.19
N VAL A 73 -4.51 -5.50 12.02
CA VAL A 73 -4.99 -4.85 10.79
C VAL A 73 -5.38 -3.41 11.09
N GLN A 74 -4.75 -2.47 10.40
CA GLN A 74 -4.99 -1.04 10.53
C GLN A 74 -5.39 -0.46 9.18
N ARG A 75 -6.24 0.56 9.21
CA ARG A 75 -6.83 1.15 8.00
C ARG A 75 -6.70 2.67 8.07
N PHE A 76 -6.36 3.27 6.94
CA PHE A 76 -6.31 4.71 6.77
C PHE A 76 -7.08 5.08 5.51
N TYR A 77 -7.98 6.05 5.62
CA TYR A 77 -8.93 6.37 4.56
C TYR A 77 -8.70 7.75 3.98
N PHE A 78 -8.87 7.88 2.66
CA PHE A 78 -8.94 9.16 1.98
C PHE A 78 -10.24 9.23 1.19
N ASN A 79 -10.86 10.40 1.18
CA ASN A 79 -11.96 10.73 0.27
C ASN A 79 -11.42 11.57 -0.88
N ASN A 80 -11.91 11.33 -2.09
CA ASN A 80 -11.64 12.18 -3.24
C ASN A 80 -12.64 13.35 -3.25
N ILE A 81 -12.20 14.53 -2.80
CA ILE A 81 -13.03 15.74 -2.82
C ILE A 81 -12.60 16.57 -4.02
N ASN A 82 -13.34 16.46 -5.13
CA ASN A 82 -13.09 17.19 -6.38
C ASN A 82 -11.66 17.00 -6.94
N GLY A 83 -11.16 15.77 -6.95
CA GLY A 83 -9.80 15.45 -7.41
C GLY A 83 -8.72 15.60 -6.33
N VAL A 84 -9.08 16.06 -5.13
CA VAL A 84 -8.14 16.26 -4.02
C VAL A 84 -8.31 15.13 -2.98
N PRO A 85 -7.31 14.25 -2.81
CA PRO A 85 -7.31 13.26 -1.75
C PRO A 85 -7.30 13.96 -0.38
N THR A 86 -8.33 13.72 0.42
CA THR A 86 -8.51 14.32 1.75
C THR A 86 -8.63 13.22 2.79
N PRO A 87 -7.77 13.18 3.83
CA PRO A 87 -7.88 12.20 4.90
C PRO A 87 -9.27 12.21 5.55
N ALA A 88 -9.81 11.03 5.85
CA ALA A 88 -11.03 10.92 6.64
C ALA A 88 -10.78 11.42 8.08
N THR A 89 -11.81 12.03 8.69
CA THR A 89 -11.71 12.68 10.01
C THR A 89 -11.58 11.68 11.16
N ASP A 90 -11.98 10.43 10.95
CA ASP A 90 -11.96 9.33 11.91
C ASP A 90 -10.73 8.43 11.76
N ASN A 91 -9.78 8.81 10.90
CA ASN A 91 -8.50 8.10 10.79
C ASN A 91 -7.74 8.11 12.12
N PRO A 92 -6.96 7.05 12.41
CA PRO A 92 -6.03 7.09 13.52
C PRO A 92 -4.99 8.20 13.29
N THR A 93 -4.42 8.73 14.38
CA THR A 93 -3.40 9.79 14.29
C THR A 93 -2.13 9.35 13.55
N ALA A 94 -1.85 8.04 13.56
CA ALA A 94 -0.81 7.39 12.77
C ALA A 94 -1.15 5.89 12.64
N ILE A 95 -0.50 5.20 11.72
CA ILE A 95 -0.44 3.75 11.71
C ILE A 95 0.69 3.31 12.64
N ARG A 96 0.43 2.30 13.47
CA ARG A 96 1.39 1.79 14.46
C ARG A 96 2.08 0.55 13.94
N TRP A 97 3.38 0.66 13.72
CA TRP A 97 4.23 -0.46 13.40
C TRP A 97 5.12 -0.80 14.59
N GLU A 98 5.66 -2.00 14.55
CA GLU A 98 6.60 -2.55 15.51
C GLU A 98 7.85 -2.85 14.69
N GLY A 99 9.04 -2.58 15.23
CA GLY A 99 10.28 -2.80 14.49
C GLY A 99 11.07 -3.94 15.10
N THR A 100 12.12 -4.34 14.41
CA THR A 100 13.22 -5.12 14.98
C THR A 100 14.50 -4.41 14.62
N ASP A 101 15.25 -3.94 15.62
CA ASP A 101 16.57 -3.37 15.34
C ASP A 101 17.54 -4.53 15.11
N VAL A 102 17.79 -4.83 13.83
CA VAL A 102 18.73 -5.88 13.46
C VAL A 102 20.13 -5.29 13.59
N VAL A 103 20.76 -5.51 14.74
CA VAL A 103 22.22 -5.48 14.83
C VAL A 103 22.72 -6.69 14.06
N ALA A 104 23.54 -6.48 13.03
CA ALA A 104 24.23 -7.58 12.38
C ALA A 104 25.27 -8.12 13.35
N ASP A 105 24.86 -8.99 14.26
CA ASP A 105 25.81 -9.73 15.08
C ASP A 105 26.43 -10.82 14.21
N ASN A 106 27.74 -10.71 14.01
CA ASN A 106 28.58 -11.81 13.54
C ASN A 106 28.67 -12.84 14.68
N HIS A 107 27.58 -13.54 14.99
CA HIS A 107 27.66 -14.73 15.81
C HIS A 107 28.17 -15.86 14.92
N HIS A 108 29.47 -16.14 15.02
CA HIS A 108 30.01 -17.45 14.70
C HIS A 108 29.54 -18.38 15.82
N ASP A 109 28.62 -19.28 15.50
CA ASP A 109 28.36 -20.42 16.38
C ASP A 109 29.64 -21.27 16.38
N GLU A 110 30.36 -21.31 17.52
CA GLU A 110 31.65 -22.01 17.65
C GLU A 110 31.53 -23.56 17.64
N ASP A 111 30.34 -24.11 17.37
CA ASP A 111 30.05 -25.55 17.50
C ASP A 111 29.49 -26.23 16.22
N GLU A 112 29.48 -25.57 15.05
CA GLU A 112 29.05 -26.22 13.80
C GLU A 112 30.18 -26.28 12.76
N ASP A 113 30.33 -27.48 12.17
CA ASP A 113 31.42 -27.91 11.30
C ASP A 113 31.84 -26.88 10.22
N GLU A 114 33.15 -26.76 10.01
CA GLU A 114 33.92 -25.78 9.21
C GLU A 114 33.55 -25.63 7.71
N ASP A 115 32.39 -26.10 7.21
CA ASP A 115 32.07 -26.10 5.77
C ASP A 115 30.71 -25.47 5.38
N ALA A 116 30.01 -24.82 6.31
CA ALA A 116 28.75 -24.12 6.00
C ALA A 116 28.80 -22.65 6.40
N LEU A 117 29.30 -21.80 5.49
CA LEU A 117 29.15 -20.34 5.56
C LEU A 117 27.68 -19.95 5.31
N HIS A 118 26.79 -20.31 6.25
CA HIS A 118 25.42 -19.81 6.27
C HIS A 118 25.40 -18.52 7.08
N ASN A 119 25.38 -17.39 6.36
CA ASN A 119 25.11 -16.08 6.91
C ASN A 119 23.65 -16.04 7.39
N HIS A 120 23.38 -16.56 8.60
CA HIS A 120 22.05 -16.50 9.19
C HIS A 120 21.78 -15.07 9.67
N GLN A 121 21.28 -14.21 8.77
CA GLN A 121 20.53 -13.01 9.15
C GLN A 121 19.27 -13.45 9.91
N HIS A 122 19.37 -13.62 11.23
CA HIS A 122 18.35 -14.33 12.02
C HIS A 122 16.99 -13.63 12.14
N ASN A 123 16.80 -12.41 11.63
CA ASN A 123 15.54 -11.66 11.82
C ASN A 123 14.91 -11.09 10.53
N ALA A 124 15.42 -11.44 9.34
CA ALA A 124 14.75 -11.09 8.08
C ALA A 124 13.39 -11.81 8.01
N GLY A 125 12.30 -11.12 8.35
CA GLY A 125 10.94 -11.66 8.35
C GLY A 125 10.15 -11.54 9.66
N VAL A 126 10.71 -10.95 10.72
CA VAL A 126 10.04 -10.81 12.03
C VAL A 126 9.08 -9.62 12.08
N SER A 127 9.47 -8.47 11.51
CA SER A 127 8.59 -7.31 11.42
C SER A 127 8.21 -7.00 9.97
N LEU A 128 7.06 -7.54 9.55
CA LEU A 128 6.52 -7.30 8.23
C LEU A 128 5.13 -6.66 8.29
N TYR A 129 4.90 -5.73 7.36
CA TYR A 129 3.61 -5.08 7.19
C TYR A 129 3.16 -5.15 5.74
N GLY A 130 2.18 -6.00 5.47
CA GLY A 130 1.46 -6.03 4.21
C GLY A 130 0.70 -4.73 4.01
N ILE A 131 0.68 -4.22 2.78
CA ILE A 131 -0.11 -3.07 2.37
C ILE A 131 -1.02 -3.46 1.21
N GLU A 132 -2.27 -3.00 1.27
CA GLU A 132 -3.20 -3.03 0.16
C GLU A 132 -3.79 -1.64 -0.08
N LEU A 133 -3.83 -1.21 -1.33
CA LEU A 133 -4.49 0.02 -1.76
C LEU A 133 -5.80 -0.36 -2.45
N ILE A 134 -6.94 -0.02 -1.84
CA ILE A 134 -8.26 -0.40 -2.34
C ILE A 134 -9.05 0.86 -2.64
N PHE A 135 -9.33 1.08 -3.91
CA PHE A 135 -10.10 2.22 -4.39
C PHE A 135 -11.55 1.83 -4.61
N TYR A 136 -12.45 2.72 -4.22
CA TYR A 136 -13.90 2.56 -4.36
C TYR A 136 -14.48 3.72 -5.15
N ASP A 137 -15.52 3.46 -5.95
CA ASP A 137 -16.35 4.51 -6.55
C ASP A 137 -17.36 5.09 -5.54
N LYS A 138 -18.21 6.01 -5.99
CA LYS A 138 -19.22 6.67 -5.15
C LYS A 138 -20.29 5.72 -4.58
N ASP A 139 -20.45 4.54 -5.20
CA ASP A 139 -21.42 3.53 -4.80
C ASP A 139 -20.76 2.46 -3.91
N GLY A 140 -19.48 2.63 -3.56
CA GLY A 140 -18.71 1.72 -2.72
C GLY A 140 -18.20 0.48 -3.45
N LYS A 141 -18.23 0.46 -4.79
CA LYS A 141 -17.71 -0.66 -5.59
C LYS A 141 -16.21 -0.50 -5.79
N ARG A 142 -15.45 -1.59 -5.66
CA ARG A 142 -14.00 -1.60 -5.92
C ARG A 142 -13.69 -1.29 -7.38
N VAL A 143 -12.73 -0.41 -7.62
CA VAL A 143 -12.35 0.08 -8.96
C VAL A 143 -10.87 -0.11 -9.32
N ASN A 144 -10.12 -0.90 -8.55
CA ASN A 144 -8.70 -1.22 -8.83
C ASN A 144 -8.44 -1.75 -10.25
N ALA A 145 -9.44 -2.38 -10.88
CA ALA A 145 -9.38 -2.84 -12.26
C ALA A 145 -8.92 -1.76 -13.25
N GLN A 146 -9.26 -0.48 -13.00
CA GLN A 146 -8.79 0.66 -13.81
C GLN A 146 -7.25 0.76 -13.89
N LEU A 147 -6.54 0.21 -12.89
CA LEU A 147 -5.08 0.21 -12.82
C LEU A 147 -4.47 -1.18 -13.13
N SER A 148 -5.27 -2.24 -13.06
CA SER A 148 -4.77 -3.62 -13.03
C SER A 148 -5.18 -4.50 -14.22
N THR A 149 -5.99 -4.02 -15.16
CA THR A 149 -6.43 -4.75 -16.36
C THR A 149 -5.93 -4.11 -17.65
N GLY A 150 -5.94 -4.88 -18.75
CA GLY A 150 -5.48 -4.41 -20.05
C GLY A 150 -4.02 -3.98 -20.04
N ASP A 151 -3.72 -2.84 -20.67
CA ASP A 151 -2.37 -2.27 -20.74
C ASP A 151 -2.05 -1.33 -19.56
N ALA A 152 -3.05 -0.96 -18.73
CA ALA A 152 -2.85 -0.05 -17.59
C ALA A 152 -1.68 -0.44 -16.65
N PRO A 153 -1.44 -1.73 -16.32
CA PRO A 153 -0.27 -2.13 -15.53
C PRO A 153 1.08 -1.68 -16.09
N ASN A 154 1.19 -1.46 -17.40
CA ASN A 154 2.40 -0.97 -18.08
C ASN A 154 2.54 0.55 -18.04
N HIS A 155 1.59 1.27 -17.42
CA HIS A 155 1.58 2.74 -17.33
C HIS A 155 1.59 3.26 -15.89
N TYR A 156 1.24 2.43 -14.91
CA TYR A 156 1.06 2.85 -13.51
C TYR A 156 1.97 2.13 -12.54
N GLN A 157 2.49 2.86 -11.54
CA GLN A 157 3.15 2.28 -10.38
C GLN A 157 3.01 3.19 -9.16
N PHE A 158 2.70 2.59 -8.01
CA PHE A 158 2.76 3.22 -6.70
C PHE A 158 4.18 3.18 -6.16
N PHE A 159 4.62 4.32 -5.67
CA PHE A 159 5.89 4.55 -5.00
C PHE A 159 5.63 4.83 -3.52
N PHE A 160 6.53 4.35 -2.67
CA PHE A 160 6.45 4.43 -1.22
C PHE A 160 7.71 5.10 -0.68
N ILE A 161 7.58 6.37 -0.30
CA ILE A 161 8.69 7.21 0.16
C ILE A 161 8.48 7.51 1.63
N ALA A 162 9.44 7.15 2.47
CA ALA A 162 9.45 7.48 3.87
C ALA A 162 10.26 8.76 4.09
N ASN A 163 9.59 9.80 4.56
CA ASN A 163 10.17 11.13 4.78
C ASN A 163 9.97 11.56 6.24
N ASN A 164 10.63 12.64 6.64
CA ASN A 164 10.45 13.27 7.95
C ASN A 164 10.69 12.32 9.13
N PHE A 165 11.75 11.50 9.05
CA PHE A 165 12.12 10.63 10.15
C PHE A 165 12.41 11.43 11.43
N ALA A 166 11.84 10.97 12.54
CA ALA A 166 12.05 11.53 13.87
C ALA A 166 12.25 10.40 14.89
N ALA A 167 13.26 10.54 15.73
CA ALA A 167 13.50 9.63 16.85
C ALA A 167 12.46 9.83 17.95
N VAL A 168 11.94 8.73 18.51
CA VAL A 168 10.96 8.73 19.62
C VAL A 168 11.66 8.58 20.97
N ALA A 169 12.88 8.03 21.01
CA ALA A 169 13.70 7.87 22.21
C ALA A 169 15.02 8.65 22.07
N SER A 170 15.53 9.18 23.19
CA SER A 170 16.64 10.15 23.24
C SER A 170 17.99 9.69 22.67
N ASN A 171 18.12 8.42 22.28
CA ASN A 171 19.35 7.81 21.74
C ASN A 171 19.15 7.13 20.36
N THR A 172 17.98 7.27 19.73
CA THR A 172 17.76 6.69 18.40
C THR A 172 18.37 7.60 17.35
N THR A 173 19.29 7.06 16.54
CA THR A 173 19.81 7.80 15.37
C THR A 173 18.73 7.86 14.31
N VAL A 174 18.50 9.04 13.73
CA VAL A 174 17.52 9.22 12.66
C VAL A 174 18.01 8.48 11.41
N PRO A 175 17.30 7.43 10.94
CA PRO A 175 17.76 6.63 9.82
C PRO A 175 17.39 7.26 8.48
N THR A 176 18.08 6.85 7.43
CA THR A 176 17.59 6.96 6.06
C THR A 176 16.47 5.95 5.81
N GLN A 177 15.67 6.14 4.75
CA GLN A 177 14.64 5.18 4.38
C GLN A 177 15.22 3.76 4.16
N ALA A 178 16.35 3.64 3.45
CA ALA A 178 16.95 2.34 3.15
C ALA A 178 17.43 1.59 4.40
N GLU A 179 17.84 2.33 5.44
CA GLU A 179 18.19 1.74 6.74
C GLU A 179 16.95 1.36 7.54
N ALA A 180 15.84 2.08 7.38
CA ALA A 180 14.62 1.90 8.16
C ALA A 180 13.67 0.82 7.61
N LEU A 181 13.54 0.72 6.29
CA LEU A 181 12.57 -0.16 5.65
C LEU A 181 12.94 -0.57 4.22
N ASP A 182 12.55 -1.79 3.88
CA ASP A 182 12.51 -2.29 2.50
C ASP A 182 11.06 -2.55 2.07
N TYR A 183 10.80 -2.62 0.76
CA TYR A 183 9.47 -2.89 0.22
C TYR A 183 9.52 -3.88 -0.94
N LYS A 184 8.61 -4.86 -0.91
CA LYS A 184 8.48 -5.85 -1.97
C LYS A 184 7.08 -5.78 -2.60
N TYR A 185 7.03 -5.48 -3.89
CA TYR A 185 5.82 -5.57 -4.71
C TYR A 185 5.29 -7.01 -4.78
N ARG A 186 3.96 -7.16 -4.67
CA ARG A 186 3.25 -8.45 -4.66
C ARG A 186 1.87 -8.38 -5.31
N ASP A 187 1.75 -7.55 -6.32
CA ASP A 187 0.55 -7.52 -7.14
C ASP A 187 0.31 -8.88 -7.81
N THR A 188 -0.97 -9.22 -7.93
CA THR A 188 -1.44 -10.47 -8.51
C THR A 188 -2.33 -10.22 -9.72
N ASN A 189 -2.53 -11.22 -10.57
CA ASN A 189 -3.53 -11.23 -11.63
C ASN A 189 -4.38 -12.51 -11.52
N PRO A 190 -5.71 -12.44 -11.31
CA PRO A 190 -6.51 -11.25 -10.99
C PRO A 190 -6.04 -10.51 -9.73
N GLU A 191 -6.25 -9.19 -9.71
CA GLU A 191 -5.72 -8.30 -8.66
C GLU A 191 -6.40 -8.50 -7.30
N GLU A 192 -7.66 -8.90 -7.28
CA GLU A 192 -8.40 -9.12 -6.05
C GLU A 192 -7.99 -10.39 -5.30
N LEU A 193 -7.35 -11.33 -6.01
CA LEU A 193 -6.93 -12.62 -5.45
C LEU A 193 -5.54 -12.53 -4.83
N TYR A 194 -5.29 -13.37 -3.84
CA TYR A 194 -3.96 -13.54 -3.24
C TYR A 194 -3.22 -14.71 -3.88
N ILE A 195 -1.91 -14.78 -3.65
CA ILE A 195 -1.03 -15.83 -4.22
C ILE A 195 -1.42 -17.22 -3.73
N LYS A 196 -2.01 -17.29 -2.54
CA LYS A 196 -2.60 -18.49 -1.98
C LYS A 196 -4.04 -18.23 -1.56
N GLY A 197 -4.87 -19.27 -1.65
CA GLY A 197 -6.20 -19.25 -1.06
C GLY A 197 -6.12 -19.35 0.46
N GLY A 198 -7.24 -19.14 1.15
CA GLY A 198 -7.32 -19.29 2.59
C GLY A 198 -6.80 -20.65 3.09
N GLY A 199 -6.22 -20.66 4.30
CA GLY A 199 -5.76 -21.84 5.02
C GLY A 199 -4.84 -22.77 4.23
N PHE A 200 -3.82 -22.24 3.54
CA PHE A 200 -2.73 -22.99 2.87
C PHE A 200 -3.11 -24.34 2.23
N ASP A 201 -4.26 -24.30 1.56
CA ASP A 201 -4.79 -25.22 0.56
C ASP A 201 -5.35 -26.58 1.01
N LYS A 202 -6.39 -26.55 1.84
CA LYS A 202 -7.34 -27.68 1.97
C LYS A 202 -8.27 -27.85 0.75
N ASN A 203 -8.42 -26.82 -0.10
CA ASN A 203 -9.16 -26.89 -1.36
C ASN A 203 -8.22 -26.59 -2.55
N PRO A 204 -7.76 -27.60 -3.30
CA PRO A 204 -6.82 -27.42 -4.40
C PRO A 204 -7.37 -26.56 -5.55
N ASN A 205 -8.69 -26.34 -5.60
CA ASN A 205 -9.37 -25.61 -6.68
C ASN A 205 -9.73 -24.16 -6.31
N ALA A 206 -9.29 -23.65 -5.16
CA ALA A 206 -9.54 -22.25 -4.79
C ALA A 206 -8.87 -21.31 -5.82
N PRO A 207 -9.57 -20.28 -6.33
CA PRO A 207 -8.97 -19.28 -7.21
C PRO A 207 -7.78 -18.59 -6.54
N LYS A 208 -6.68 -18.43 -7.28
CA LYS A 208 -5.45 -17.78 -6.82
C LYS A 208 -5.01 -16.75 -7.85
N GLY A 209 -4.35 -15.72 -7.36
CA GLY A 209 -3.72 -14.72 -8.20
C GLY A 209 -2.31 -15.16 -8.58
N GLU A 210 -1.92 -14.97 -9.83
CA GLU A 210 -0.54 -15.16 -10.27
C GLU A 210 0.25 -13.88 -10.05
N LEU A 211 1.49 -13.99 -9.56
CA LEU A 211 2.36 -12.83 -9.42
C LEU A 211 2.60 -12.16 -10.77
N ARG A 212 2.30 -10.86 -10.83
CA ARG A 212 2.50 -10.08 -12.05
C ARG A 212 3.87 -9.39 -12.04
N LYS A 213 4.46 -9.20 -13.22
CA LYS A 213 5.83 -8.68 -13.37
C LYS A 213 5.88 -7.15 -13.40
N GLU A 214 4.75 -6.53 -13.67
CA GLU A 214 4.62 -5.11 -13.92
C GLU A 214 4.84 -4.29 -12.65
N GLN A 215 4.56 -4.83 -11.46
CA GLN A 215 4.72 -4.14 -10.17
C GLN A 215 3.92 -2.82 -10.14
N ILE A 216 2.64 -2.94 -9.86
CA ILE A 216 1.74 -1.77 -9.77
C ILE A 216 1.83 -1.16 -8.38
N GLY A 217 1.98 -1.95 -7.31
CA GLY A 217 1.98 -1.50 -5.93
C GLY A 217 0.60 -1.32 -5.32
N LEU A 218 -0.43 -1.99 -5.88
CA LEU A 218 -1.72 -2.16 -5.19
C LEU A 218 -1.58 -3.14 -4.02
N LYS A 219 -0.64 -4.10 -4.12
CA LYS A 219 -0.26 -5.00 -3.02
C LYS A 219 1.25 -5.16 -2.88
N GLY A 220 1.70 -5.29 -1.66
CA GLY A 220 3.10 -5.57 -1.31
C GLY A 220 3.28 -5.64 0.20
N PHE A 221 4.52 -5.71 0.66
CA PHE A 221 4.79 -5.62 2.09
C PHE A 221 6.11 -4.91 2.36
N PHE A 222 6.15 -4.24 3.51
CA PHE A 222 7.34 -3.64 4.08
C PHE A 222 8.04 -4.62 5.00
N GLU A 223 9.37 -4.58 4.98
CA GLU A 223 10.22 -5.11 6.03
C GLU A 223 10.73 -3.94 6.87
N VAL A 224 10.49 -3.96 8.18
CA VAL A 224 10.83 -2.86 9.10
C VAL A 224 12.10 -3.20 9.88
N LYS A 225 13.16 -2.42 9.67
CA LYS A 225 14.54 -2.72 10.10
C LYS A 225 15.03 -1.87 11.27
N ARG A 226 14.21 -0.92 11.72
CA ARG A 226 14.51 0.04 12.80
C ARG A 226 13.33 0.21 13.73
N THR A 227 13.60 0.65 14.95
CA THR A 227 12.63 0.80 16.04
C THR A 227 12.62 2.23 16.58
N TYR A 228 11.57 2.60 17.31
CA TYR A 228 11.48 3.91 17.98
C TYR A 228 11.67 5.12 17.06
N ILE A 229 11.10 5.05 15.86
CA ILE A 229 11.13 6.13 14.86
C ILE A 229 9.73 6.41 14.34
N ASN A 230 9.45 7.67 14.06
CA ASN A 230 8.25 8.12 13.37
C ASN A 230 8.66 8.65 11.99
N PHE A 231 7.78 8.52 11.00
CA PHE A 231 7.99 9.07 9.67
C PHE A 231 6.64 9.26 8.95
N ASP A 232 6.65 10.05 7.89
CA ASP A 232 5.53 10.14 6.95
C ASP A 232 5.76 9.15 5.80
N LEU A 233 4.86 8.18 5.65
CA LEU A 233 4.79 7.35 4.45
C LEU A 233 4.04 8.11 3.36
N GLN A 234 4.78 8.64 2.40
CA GLN A 234 4.25 9.24 1.18
C GLN A 234 3.99 8.14 0.14
N ILE A 235 2.74 8.05 -0.33
CA ILE A 235 2.33 7.10 -1.36
C ILE A 235 1.96 7.89 -2.62
N VAL A 236 2.66 7.60 -3.73
CA VAL A 236 2.52 8.36 -4.99
C VAL A 236 2.17 7.40 -6.12
N LEU A 237 1.07 7.65 -6.83
CA LEU A 237 0.76 6.93 -8.07
C LEU A 237 1.43 7.66 -9.25
N GLY A 238 2.51 7.08 -9.76
CA GLY A 238 3.20 7.56 -10.96
C GLY A 238 2.51 7.11 -12.23
N VAL A 239 2.62 7.94 -13.28
CA VAL A 239 2.09 7.65 -14.62
C VAL A 239 3.18 7.76 -15.69
N PHE A 240 3.19 6.80 -16.63
CA PHE A 240 4.21 6.66 -17.65
C PHE A 240 3.59 6.39 -19.02
N ALA A 241 4.15 6.98 -20.08
CA ALA A 241 3.78 6.62 -21.45
C ALA A 241 4.12 5.16 -21.76
N THR A 242 5.22 4.65 -21.21
CA THR A 242 5.54 3.23 -21.08
C THR A 242 6.43 3.12 -19.84
N LYS A 243 6.04 2.27 -18.90
CA LYS A 243 6.74 2.14 -17.62
C LYS A 243 8.10 1.45 -17.82
N PRO A 244 9.21 2.05 -17.36
CA PRO A 244 10.51 1.38 -17.32
C PRO A 244 10.47 0.13 -16.45
N ALA A 245 11.28 -0.87 -16.81
CA ALA A 245 11.50 -2.02 -15.94
C ALA A 245 12.31 -1.61 -14.70
N ASN A 246 12.09 -2.30 -13.57
CA ASN A 246 12.88 -2.19 -12.34
C ASN A 246 12.92 -0.77 -11.72
N LEU A 247 11.79 -0.06 -11.75
CA LEU A 247 11.66 1.21 -11.03
C LEU A 247 11.78 0.98 -9.52
N ALA A 248 12.68 1.73 -8.87
CA ALA A 248 12.83 1.71 -7.44
C ALA A 248 11.57 2.27 -6.75
N TYR A 249 11.06 1.55 -5.75
CA TYR A 249 9.81 1.93 -5.07
C TYR A 249 9.91 3.24 -4.29
N ASN A 250 11.12 3.65 -3.92
CA ASN A 250 11.41 4.76 -3.00
C ASN A 250 11.79 6.08 -3.72
N THR A 251 11.49 6.19 -5.01
CA THR A 251 11.80 7.39 -5.81
C THR A 251 10.52 8.10 -6.21
N VAL A 252 10.41 9.41 -5.96
CA VAL A 252 9.24 10.19 -6.38
C VAL A 252 9.20 10.26 -7.92
N PRO A 253 8.11 9.83 -8.58
CA PRO A 253 8.00 9.90 -10.03
C PRO A 253 7.81 11.34 -10.52
N ALA A 254 8.26 11.62 -11.75
CA ALA A 254 8.15 12.95 -12.36
C ALA A 254 6.68 13.35 -12.64
N ASN A 255 5.86 12.41 -13.12
CA ASN A 255 4.44 12.60 -13.36
C ASN A 255 3.64 11.74 -12.39
N LYS A 256 2.61 12.31 -11.76
CA LYS A 256 1.80 11.63 -10.76
C LYS A 256 0.31 11.98 -10.88
N VAL A 257 -0.54 11.04 -10.49
CA VAL A 257 -2.00 11.20 -10.44
C VAL A 257 -2.56 11.15 -9.02
N LEU A 258 -1.78 10.64 -8.07
CA LEU A 258 -2.11 10.61 -6.64
C LEU A 258 -0.85 10.93 -5.84
N ASP A 259 -0.99 11.71 -4.77
CA ASP A 259 0.05 11.96 -3.77
C ASP A 259 -0.60 12.12 -2.40
N ILE A 260 -0.40 11.15 -1.52
CA ILE A 260 -0.97 11.11 -0.16
C ILE A 260 0.13 10.84 0.86
N LYS A 261 -0.14 11.20 2.12
CA LYS A 261 0.78 10.96 3.24
C LYS A 261 0.04 10.32 4.40
N ILE A 262 0.68 9.32 5.00
CA ILE A 262 0.17 8.60 6.17
C ILE A 262 1.26 8.64 7.24
N PRO A 263 0.99 9.21 8.43
CA PRO A 263 1.93 9.16 9.54
C PRO A 263 2.10 7.71 10.03
N ILE A 264 3.35 7.27 10.18
CA ILE A 264 3.71 5.95 10.70
C ILE A 264 4.53 6.13 11.98
N HIS A 265 4.16 5.43 13.05
CA HIS A 265 4.95 5.36 14.28
C HIS A 265 5.44 3.94 14.48
N ILE A 266 6.76 3.75 14.52
CA ILE A 266 7.38 2.50 14.95
C ILE A 266 7.72 2.64 16.43
N TYR A 267 6.87 2.10 17.30
CA TYR A 267 6.82 2.51 18.70
C TYR A 267 7.52 1.57 19.69
N THR A 268 7.88 0.37 19.25
CA THR A 268 8.48 -0.69 20.08
C THR A 268 9.50 -1.49 19.28
N ASP A 269 10.39 -2.17 20.00
CA ASP A 269 11.26 -3.22 19.50
C ASP A 269 10.70 -4.59 19.89
N LEU A 270 10.42 -5.43 18.89
CA LEU A 270 9.88 -6.77 19.11
C LEU A 270 10.88 -7.71 19.80
N LEU A 271 12.18 -7.44 19.70
CA LEU A 271 13.20 -8.26 20.38
C LEU A 271 13.30 -7.94 21.88
N ARG A 272 12.69 -6.84 22.32
CA ARG A 272 12.63 -6.44 23.74
C ARG A 272 11.25 -6.71 24.31
N GLU A 273 10.93 -7.99 24.43
CA GLU A 273 9.62 -8.45 24.91
C GLU A 273 9.20 -7.83 26.25
N ASP A 274 10.17 -7.60 27.15
CA ASP A 274 9.97 -6.99 28.47
C ASP A 274 9.44 -5.53 28.40
N LYS A 275 9.54 -4.90 27.22
CA LYS A 275 9.25 -3.48 26.98
C LYS A 275 8.02 -3.24 26.15
N THR A 276 7.55 -4.24 25.42
CA THR A 276 6.36 -4.17 24.55
C THR A 276 5.15 -3.53 25.24
N VAL A 277 4.86 -3.93 26.48
CA VAL A 277 3.74 -3.37 27.26
C VAL A 277 3.97 -1.92 27.66
N GLU A 278 5.18 -1.59 28.12
CA GLU A 278 5.54 -0.21 28.54
C GLU A 278 5.55 0.74 27.34
N ASP A 279 6.05 0.28 26.21
CA ASP A 279 6.11 1.03 24.96
C ASP A 279 4.71 1.27 24.38
N ALA A 280 3.83 0.27 24.40
CA ALA A 280 2.43 0.43 24.01
C ALA A 280 1.69 1.40 24.94
N MET A 281 1.89 1.32 26.26
CA MET A 281 1.30 2.28 27.20
C MET A 281 1.71 3.72 26.88
N ARG A 282 2.99 3.95 26.57
CA ARG A 282 3.50 5.26 26.17
C ARG A 282 2.89 5.73 24.85
N GLU A 283 2.85 4.84 23.85
CA GLU A 283 2.38 5.18 22.51
C GLU A 283 0.88 5.51 22.48
N PHE A 284 0.08 4.71 23.17
CA PHE A 284 -1.37 4.86 23.18
C PHE A 284 -1.87 5.78 24.31
N GLY A 285 -1.04 6.09 25.30
CA GLY A 285 -1.39 6.94 26.44
C GLY A 285 -2.39 6.27 27.41
N VAL A 286 -2.27 4.95 27.59
CA VAL A 286 -3.26 4.12 28.30
C VAL A 286 -2.64 3.28 29.41
N SER A 287 -3.48 2.65 30.22
CA SER A 287 -3.03 1.87 31.37
C SER A 287 -2.40 0.53 30.97
N LYS A 288 -1.53 -0.01 31.84
CA LYS A 288 -0.98 -1.37 31.70
C LYS A 288 -2.06 -2.44 31.58
N ALA A 289 -3.17 -2.27 32.32
CA ALA A 289 -4.28 -3.21 32.33
C ALA A 289 -4.98 -3.28 30.98
N GLU A 290 -5.15 -2.15 30.29
CA GLU A 290 -5.74 -2.10 28.96
C GLU A 290 -4.87 -2.81 27.91
N ILE A 291 -3.56 -2.55 27.91
CA ILE A 291 -2.63 -3.22 26.97
C ILE A 291 -2.58 -4.72 27.24
N LYS A 292 -2.50 -5.14 28.51
CA LYS A 292 -2.52 -6.56 28.86
C LYS A 292 -3.82 -7.23 28.45
N LYS A 293 -4.96 -6.54 28.58
CA LYS A 293 -6.23 -7.08 28.12
C LYS A 293 -6.20 -7.39 26.63
N ASP A 294 -5.68 -6.48 25.80
CA ASP A 294 -5.53 -6.74 24.35
C ASP A 294 -4.60 -7.94 24.09
N GLN A 295 -3.47 -8.07 24.81
CA GLN A 295 -2.59 -9.24 24.70
C GLN A 295 -3.31 -10.53 25.08
N ASP A 296 -4.01 -10.54 26.21
CA ASP A 296 -4.76 -11.69 26.71
C ASP A 296 -5.89 -12.08 25.73
N ASP A 297 -6.60 -11.10 25.17
CA ASP A 297 -7.67 -11.31 24.17
C ASP A 297 -7.11 -11.92 22.87
N ILE A 298 -5.92 -11.48 22.41
CA ILE A 298 -5.23 -12.07 21.25
C ILE A 298 -4.83 -13.51 21.54
N ILE A 299 -4.21 -13.77 22.70
CA ILE A 299 -3.76 -15.11 23.11
C ILE A 299 -4.94 -16.07 23.28
N ALA A 300 -6.05 -15.60 23.83
CA ALA A 300 -7.26 -16.38 24.05
C ALA A 300 -8.15 -16.51 22.80
N SER A 301 -7.80 -15.84 21.70
CA SER A 301 -8.61 -15.84 20.48
C SER A 301 -8.66 -17.24 19.84
N ASP A 302 -9.82 -17.60 19.32
CA ASP A 302 -10.04 -18.79 18.50
C ASP A 302 -9.61 -18.59 17.03
N LEU A 303 -9.27 -17.35 16.65
CA LEU A 303 -8.67 -17.06 15.35
C LEU A 303 -7.26 -17.66 15.32
N SER A 304 -7.05 -18.68 14.48
CA SER A 304 -5.72 -19.24 14.30
C SER A 304 -4.76 -18.14 13.82
N PRO A 305 -3.55 -18.01 14.40
CA PRO A 305 -2.56 -17.02 13.96
C PRO A 305 -2.25 -17.12 12.47
N GLU A 306 -2.40 -18.33 11.91
CA GLU A 306 -2.18 -18.67 10.50
C GLU A 306 -3.44 -18.56 9.62
N SER A 307 -4.57 -18.09 10.18
CA SER A 307 -5.87 -18.11 9.51
C SER A 307 -6.14 -16.89 8.64
N SER A 308 -5.23 -15.91 8.60
CA SER A 308 -5.42 -14.76 7.71
C SER A 308 -5.55 -15.22 6.27
N GLY A 309 -6.47 -14.62 5.53
CA GLY A 309 -6.57 -14.81 4.08
C GLY A 309 -5.54 -14.01 3.29
N THR A 310 -4.68 -13.22 3.94
CA THR A 310 -3.77 -12.29 3.28
C THR A 310 -2.43 -12.98 2.98
N PHE A 311 -2.16 -13.24 1.70
CA PHE A 311 -0.91 -13.85 1.24
C PHE A 311 -0.29 -13.03 0.10
N LEU A 312 0.86 -12.42 0.39
CA LEU A 312 1.57 -11.50 -0.50
C LEU A 312 2.97 -12.03 -0.81
#